data_AF-A0A952K8H8-F1
#
_entry.id   AF-A0A952K8H8-F1
#
_cell.length_a   1.000
_cell.length_b   1.000
_cell.length_c   1.000
_cell.angle_alpha   90.00
_cell.angle_beta   90.00
_cell.angle_gamma   90.00
#
_symmetry.space_group_name_H-M   'P 1'
#
loop_
_entity.id
_entity.type
_entity.pdbx_description
1 polymer ?
#
loop_
_entity_poly.entity_id
_entity_poly.type
_entity_poly.pdbx_seq_one_letter_code
_entity_poly.pdbx_strand_id
1 'polypeptide(L)'
;DSFHQLLPGTPGHQRLEFLTRFYLIDPLEVRVVLELRHEEARAARTLKGLGAMQATPESSTTNWTRLGFDTWLTPEHVHQPTRVEFTL
;
A
#
# COMPACT_ATOMS: atom_id res chain seq x y z
N ASP A 1 3.96 6.74 4.36
CA ASP A 1 5.15 6.23 3.63
C ASP A 1 4.87 6.22 2.12
N SER A 2 5.89 5.95 1.30
CA SER A 2 5.76 5.96 -0.17
C SER A 2 4.90 4.81 -0.72
N PHE A 3 4.85 3.65 -0.05
CA PHE A 3 4.09 2.49 -0.51
C PHE A 3 2.58 2.77 -0.46
N HIS A 4 2.07 3.23 0.70
CA HIS A 4 0.65 3.49 0.87
C HIS A 4 0.18 4.66 -0.01
N GLN A 5 1.07 5.60 -0.35
CA GLN A 5 0.78 6.70 -1.27
C GLN A 5 0.66 6.26 -2.74
N LEU A 6 1.04 5.04 -3.10
CA LEU A 6 0.87 4.49 -4.45
C LEU A 6 -0.35 3.58 -4.58
N LEU A 7 -1.02 3.27 -3.45
CA LEU A 7 -2.22 2.44 -3.45
C LEU A 7 -3.43 3.18 -4.07
N PRO A 8 -4.35 2.46 -4.73
CA PRO A 8 -5.54 3.06 -5.34
C PRO A 8 -6.34 3.93 -4.36
N GLY A 9 -6.69 5.14 -4.82
CA GLY A 9 -7.44 6.14 -4.05
C GLY A 9 -6.58 7.17 -3.31
N THR A 10 -5.26 7.14 -3.46
CA THR A 10 -4.34 8.12 -2.85
C THR A 10 -3.78 9.12 -3.88
N PRO A 11 -3.27 10.29 -3.44
CA PRO A 11 -2.72 11.29 -4.37
C PRO A 11 -1.52 10.79 -5.19
N GLY A 12 -0.66 9.95 -4.63
CA GLY A 12 0.47 9.39 -5.38
C GLY A 12 0.03 8.39 -6.45
N HIS A 13 -1.06 7.64 -6.23
CA HIS A 13 -1.67 6.80 -7.25
C HIS A 13 -2.20 7.63 -8.43
N GLN A 14 -2.90 8.74 -8.17
CA GLN A 14 -3.37 9.64 -9.24
C GLN A 14 -2.20 10.22 -10.05
N ARG A 15 -1.10 10.56 -9.37
CA ARG A 15 0.12 11.02 -10.04
C ARG A 15 0.74 9.92 -10.91
N LEU A 16 0.76 8.67 -10.42
CA LEU A 16 1.27 7.54 -11.18
C LEU A 16 0.42 7.26 -12.43
N GLU A 17 -0.90 7.28 -12.30
CA GLU A 17 -1.85 7.15 -13.42
C GLU A 17 -1.61 8.24 -14.47
N PHE A 18 -1.48 9.50 -14.04
CA PHE A 18 -1.15 10.61 -14.94
C PHE A 18 0.16 10.37 -15.69
N LEU A 19 1.24 10.04 -14.98
CA LEU A 19 2.54 9.81 -15.64
C LEU A 19 2.45 8.67 -16.65
N THR A 20 1.78 7.58 -16.27
CA THR A 20 1.60 6.39 -17.12
C THR A 20 0.84 6.74 -18.40
N ARG A 21 -0.25 7.50 -18.29
CA ARG A 21 -1.09 7.86 -19.43
C ARG A 21 -0.46 8.88 -20.38
N PHE A 22 0.33 9.81 -19.87
CA PHE A 22 0.83 10.94 -20.66
C PHE A 22 2.29 10.79 -21.12
N TYR A 23 3.07 9.93 -20.48
CA TYR A 23 4.49 9.78 -20.79
C TYR A 23 4.86 8.42 -21.39
N LEU A 24 4.01 7.39 -21.26
CA LEU A 24 4.21 6.16 -22.00
C LEU A 24 3.61 6.31 -23.40
N ILE A 25 4.36 5.86 -24.40
CA ILE A 25 3.88 5.81 -25.79
C ILE A 25 3.05 4.53 -25.92
N ASP A 26 1.77 4.70 -26.30
CA ASP A 26 0.81 3.61 -26.56
C ASP A 26 0.54 2.64 -25.37
N PRO A 27 0.08 3.14 -24.21
CA PRO A 27 -0.27 2.27 -23.09
C PRO A 27 -1.63 1.61 -23.33
N LEU A 28 -1.63 0.33 -23.69
CA LEU A 28 -2.86 -0.48 -23.83
C LEU A 28 -3.48 -0.82 -22.46
N GLU A 29 -2.66 -1.24 -21.50
CA GLU A 29 -3.05 -1.55 -20.12
C GLU A 29 -1.76 -1.68 -19.27
N VAL A 30 -1.65 -0.96 -18.13
CA VAL A 30 -0.43 -1.01 -17.31
C VAL A 30 -0.68 -1.71 -16.01
N ARG A 31 0.00 -2.85 -15.83
CA ARG A 31 -0.05 -3.63 -14.60
C ARG A 31 1.05 -3.20 -13.64
N VAL A 32 0.65 -2.65 -12.51
CA VAL A 32 1.55 -2.20 -11.46
C VAL A 32 1.63 -3.25 -10.37
N VAL A 33 2.85 -3.61 -10.02
CA VAL A 33 3.17 -4.52 -8.91
C VAL A 33 3.97 -3.73 -7.89
N LEU A 34 3.42 -3.58 -6.70
CA LEU A 34 4.11 -3.00 -5.55
C LEU A 34 4.53 -4.12 -4.61
N GLU A 35 5.82 -4.16 -4.29
CA GLU A 35 6.37 -5.11 -3.32
C GLU A 35 6.88 -4.34 -2.11
N LEU A 36 6.26 -4.58 -0.95
CA LEU A 36 6.71 -4.08 0.33
C LEU A 36 7.70 -5.09 0.92
N ARG A 37 8.83 -4.59 1.41
CA ARG A 37 9.83 -5.42 2.09
C ARG A 37 9.21 -6.11 3.29
N HIS A 38 9.66 -7.33 3.56
CA HIS A 38 9.12 -8.13 4.65
C HIS A 38 9.21 -7.41 6.00
N GLU A 39 10.37 -6.82 6.31
CA GLU A 39 10.59 -6.00 7.52
C GLU A 39 9.71 -4.75 7.64
N GLU A 40 9.10 -4.29 6.55
CA GLU A 40 8.23 -3.10 6.54
C GLU A 40 6.73 -3.48 6.63
N ALA A 41 6.39 -4.73 6.33
CA ALA A 41 5.02 -5.22 6.37
C ALA A 41 4.57 -5.50 7.81
N ARG A 42 3.45 -4.89 8.23
CA ARG A 42 2.93 -5.01 9.60
C ARG A 42 1.60 -5.75 9.63
N ALA A 43 1.46 -6.63 10.62
CA ALA A 43 0.22 -7.32 10.87
C ALA A 43 -0.86 -6.34 11.36
N ALA A 44 -2.07 -6.51 10.83
CA ALA A 44 -3.28 -5.90 11.33
C ALA A 44 -3.61 -6.49 12.70
N ARG A 45 -3.32 -5.75 13.77
CA ARG A 45 -3.62 -6.19 15.14
C ARG A 45 -5.09 -5.94 15.45
N THR A 46 -5.96 -6.86 15.04
CA THR A 46 -7.36 -6.91 15.45
C THR A 46 -7.45 -7.25 16.95
N LEU A 47 -7.41 -6.25 17.84
CA LEU A 47 -8.27 -6.15 19.05
C LEU A 47 -7.88 -5.04 20.04
N LYS A 48 -6.68 -4.43 19.98
CA LYS A 48 -6.27 -3.39 20.95
C LYS A 48 -6.11 -1.98 20.38
N GLY A 49 -6.19 -1.85 19.05
CA GLY A 49 -5.78 -0.65 18.31
C GLY A 49 -6.88 0.12 17.60
N LEU A 50 -8.16 -0.28 17.71
CA LEU A 50 -9.28 0.55 17.25
C LEU A 50 -9.53 1.77 18.16
N GLY A 51 -8.77 1.90 19.26
CA GLY A 51 -8.86 3.00 20.22
C GLY A 51 -7.53 3.49 20.80
N ALA A 52 -6.38 3.06 20.28
CA ALA A 52 -5.08 3.54 20.75
C ALA A 52 -4.23 4.03 19.57
N MET A 53 -4.60 5.21 19.09
CA MET A 53 -3.63 6.16 18.55
C MET A 53 -2.51 6.35 19.58
N GLN A 54 -1.42 5.62 19.45
CA GLN A 54 -0.12 6.24 19.65
C GLN A 54 0.44 6.48 18.26
N ALA A 55 -0.08 7.56 17.66
CA ALA A 55 0.56 8.22 16.56
C ALA A 55 1.95 8.64 17.06
N THR A 56 2.99 7.92 16.65
CA THR A 56 4.29 8.57 16.52
C THR A 56 4.11 9.69 15.48
N PRO A 57 4.74 10.87 15.65
CA PRO A 57 4.50 12.05 14.82
C PRO A 57 4.75 11.83 13.32
N GLU A 58 5.44 10.74 12.99
CA GLU A 58 5.84 10.32 11.65
C GLU A 58 4.92 9.27 11.01
N SER A 59 3.96 8.69 11.77
CA SER A 59 2.99 7.73 11.25
C SER A 59 1.69 8.44 10.87
N SER A 60 1.68 9.04 9.69
CA SER A 60 0.46 9.46 8.98
C SER A 60 -0.62 8.39 9.13
N THR A 61 -1.78 8.78 9.65
CA THR A 61 -2.95 7.94 9.91
C THR A 61 -3.50 7.33 8.63
N THR A 62 -2.87 6.26 8.14
CA THR A 62 -3.41 5.44 7.06
C THR A 62 -4.47 4.56 7.67
N ASN A 63 -5.74 4.86 7.41
CA ASN A 63 -6.85 3.98 7.77
C ASN A 63 -6.73 2.69 6.97
N TRP A 64 -6.22 1.63 7.61
CA TRP A 64 -6.12 0.27 7.07
C TRP A 64 -7.53 -0.32 6.91
N THR A 65 -7.94 -0.58 5.66
CA THR A 65 -9.34 -0.94 5.34
C THR A 65 -9.48 -2.13 4.39
N ARG A 66 -8.42 -2.49 3.67
CA ARG A 66 -8.43 -3.45 2.56
C ARG A 66 -7.42 -4.58 2.80
N LEU A 67 -7.96 -5.73 3.22
CA LEU A 67 -7.18 -6.97 3.39
C LEU A 67 -6.46 -7.33 2.08
N GLY A 68 -5.15 -7.56 2.16
CA GLY A 68 -4.29 -7.86 1.02
C GLY A 68 -3.74 -6.64 0.28
N PHE A 69 -4.18 -5.41 0.61
CA PHE A 69 -3.73 -4.16 -0.02
C PHE A 69 -3.00 -3.24 0.95
N ASP A 70 -3.65 -2.85 2.03
CA ASP A 70 -3.10 -1.99 3.08
C ASP A 70 -3.07 -2.68 4.45
N THR A 71 -3.60 -3.91 4.52
CA THR A 71 -3.85 -4.66 5.74
C THR A 71 -3.47 -6.13 5.51
N TRP A 72 -2.66 -6.73 6.39
CA TRP A 72 -2.27 -8.15 6.30
C TRP A 72 -2.39 -8.86 7.65
N LEU A 73 -2.68 -10.16 7.64
CA LEU A 73 -2.92 -10.89 8.89
C LEU A 73 -1.63 -11.30 9.62
N THR A 74 -0.67 -11.89 8.91
CA THR A 74 0.55 -12.44 9.51
C THR A 74 1.80 -12.25 8.62
N PRO A 75 2.09 -11.02 8.13
CA PRO A 75 3.23 -10.79 7.24
C PRO A 75 4.57 -11.19 7.87
N GLU A 76 4.74 -11.02 9.18
CA GLU A 76 5.96 -11.35 9.93
C GLU A 76 6.28 -12.86 9.95
N HIS A 77 5.28 -13.73 9.78
CA HIS A 77 5.46 -15.19 9.83
C HIS A 77 5.76 -15.80 8.46
N VAL A 78 5.63 -14.99 7.40
CA VAL A 78 5.83 -15.42 6.03
C VAL A 78 7.02 -14.62 5.49
N HIS A 79 8.18 -15.27 5.31
CA HIS A 79 9.40 -14.65 4.77
C HIS A 79 9.31 -14.34 3.27
N GLN A 80 8.15 -13.85 2.81
CA GLN A 80 7.90 -13.43 1.44
C GLN A 80 7.59 -11.93 1.43
N PRO A 81 7.98 -11.22 0.36
CA PRO A 81 7.59 -9.83 0.18
C PRO A 81 6.07 -9.74 0.10
N THR A 82 5.53 -8.65 0.65
CA THR A 82 4.11 -8.39 0.60
C THR A 82 3.79 -7.69 -0.72
N ARG A 83 3.03 -8.37 -1.59
CA ARG A 83 2.77 -7.91 -2.95
C ARG A 83 1.34 -7.43 -3.13
N VAL A 84 1.19 -6.30 -3.80
CA VAL A 84 -0.08 -5.73 -4.23
C VAL A 84 -0.04 -5.50 -5.73
N GLU A 85 -1.11 -5.87 -6.43
CA GLU A 85 -1.21 -5.78 -7.89
C GLU A 85 -2.50 -5.06 -8.27
N PHE A 86 -2.39 -4.13 -9.20
CA PHE A 86 -3.53 -3.42 -9.80
C PHE A 86 -3.20 -2.94 -11.21
N THR A 87 -4.24 -2.61 -11.95
CA THR A 87 -4.14 -2.01 -13.28
C THR A 87 -4.34 -0.50 -13.19
N LEU A 88 -3.61 0.25 -14.03
CA LEU A 88 -3.81 1.66 -14.34
C LEU A 88 -4.36 1.81 -15.75
#